data_AF-A0A4Q3ZJL9-F1
#
_entry.id   AF-A0A4Q3ZJL9-F1
#
_cell.length_a   1.000
_cell.length_b   1.000
_cell.length_c   1.000
_cell.angle_alpha   90.00
_cell.angle_beta   90.00
_cell.angle_gamma   90.00
#
_symmetry.space_group_name_H-M   'P 1'
#
loop_
_entity.id
_entity.type
_entity.pdbx_description
1 polymer ?
#
loop_
_entity_poly.entity_id
_entity_poly.type
_entity_poly.pdbx_seq_one_letter_code
_entity_poly.pdbx_strand_id
1 'polypeptide(L)'
;MSDGSALDIPQIAPLGLKGMLMRFSNHFSESTNRAALAFRAEAEALDLPGLEETACSLGAVSLRLDPARLPHAELRSTLVVCRRLCRNPTAWSGQRLFQK
;
A
#
# COMPACT_ATOMS: atom_id res chain seq x y z
N MET A 1 14.91 -24.17 6.99
CA MET A 1 14.03 -23.23 6.26
C MET A 1 13.71 -22.11 7.23
N SER A 2 14.48 -21.03 7.22
CA SER A 2 14.31 -19.93 8.16
C SER A 2 13.28 -18.96 7.60
N ASP A 3 12.01 -19.21 7.90
CA ASP A 3 10.88 -18.35 7.60
C ASP A 3 10.82 -17.19 8.62
N GLY A 4 11.74 -16.24 8.44
CA GLY A 4 11.93 -15.12 9.37
C GLY A 4 12.53 -13.91 8.68
N SER A 5 12.16 -13.66 7.42
CA SER A 5 12.62 -12.46 6.73
C SER A 5 11.83 -11.27 7.26
N ALA A 6 12.50 -10.43 8.04
CA ALA A 6 12.03 -9.10 8.37
C ALA A 6 11.36 -8.47 7.14
N LEU A 7 10.14 -7.95 7.31
CA LEU A 7 9.48 -7.19 6.25
C LEU A 7 10.43 -6.05 5.87
N ASP A 8 10.95 -6.09 4.65
CA ASP A 8 11.66 -4.97 4.07
C ASP A 8 10.78 -3.73 4.17
N ILE A 9 11.41 -2.57 4.30
CA ILE A 9 10.68 -1.30 4.27
C ILE A 9 10.00 -1.21 2.90
N PRO A 10 8.65 -1.10 2.83
CA PRO A 10 7.96 -1.07 1.55
C PRO A 10 8.47 0.07 0.66
N GLN A 11 8.65 -0.21 -0.63
CA GLN A 11 9.06 0.76 -1.62
C GLN A 11 7.84 1.42 -2.26
N ILE A 12 7.91 2.72 -2.49
CA ILE A 12 6.85 3.50 -3.13
C ILE A 12 7.43 4.07 -4.40
N ALA A 13 6.77 3.83 -5.53
CA ALA A 13 7.19 4.33 -6.84
C ALA A 13 5.97 4.89 -7.61
N PRO A 14 6.16 5.94 -8.42
CA PRO A 14 5.12 6.37 -9.35
C PRO A 14 4.86 5.28 -10.41
N LEU A 15 3.60 5.12 -10.80
CA LEU A 15 3.16 4.27 -11.91
C LEU A 15 2.47 5.15 -12.95
N GLY A 16 3.27 5.83 -13.77
CA GLY A 16 2.80 6.86 -14.69
C GLY A 16 2.25 8.11 -13.97
N LEU A 17 1.40 8.87 -14.66
CA LEU A 17 0.86 10.16 -14.17
C LEU A 17 -0.28 10.00 -13.16
N LYS A 18 -1.04 8.91 -13.28
CA LYS A 18 -2.25 8.64 -12.49
C LYS A 18 -2.10 7.47 -11.54
N GLY A 19 -0.88 7.00 -11.30
CA GLY A 19 -0.68 5.77 -10.55
C GLY A 19 0.45 5.83 -9.54
N MET A 20 0.34 4.98 -8.53
CA MET A 20 1.35 4.69 -7.54
C MET A 20 1.46 3.17 -7.34
N LEU A 21 2.67 2.72 -7.08
CA LEU A 21 2.97 1.34 -6.71
C LEU A 21 3.56 1.33 -5.30
N MET A 22 3.03 0.44 -4.46
CA MET A 22 3.61 0.09 -3.18
C MET A 22 4.05 -1.37 -3.20
N ARG A 23 5.36 -1.61 -3.07
CA ARG A 23 5.97 -2.95 -3.09
C ARG A 23 6.47 -3.32 -1.69
N PHE A 24 6.15 -4.52 -1.21
CA PHE A 24 6.39 -4.92 0.18
C PHE A 24 7.74 -5.62 0.41
N SER A 25 8.38 -6.15 -0.63
CA SER A 25 9.78 -6.62 -0.57
C SER A 25 10.35 -6.74 -1.98
N ASN A 26 11.67 -6.83 -2.06
CA ASN A 26 12.38 -7.25 -3.28
C ASN A 26 12.45 -8.77 -3.44
N HIS A 27 12.08 -9.53 -2.39
CA HIS A 27 11.97 -10.98 -2.40
C HIS A 27 10.51 -11.40 -2.27
N PHE A 28 10.04 -12.23 -3.21
CA PHE A 28 8.67 -12.72 -3.20
C PHE A 28 8.53 -13.90 -2.23
N SER A 29 7.61 -13.77 -1.29
CA SER A 29 7.26 -14.79 -0.30
C SER A 29 5.77 -14.74 0.03
N GLU A 30 5.23 -15.79 0.62
CA GLU A 30 3.83 -15.83 1.06
C GLU A 30 3.51 -14.68 2.03
N SER A 31 4.42 -14.37 2.96
CA SER A 31 4.25 -13.28 3.92
C SER A 31 4.14 -11.91 3.25
N THR A 32 4.99 -11.63 2.26
CA THR A 32 4.94 -10.37 1.49
C THR A 32 3.67 -10.26 0.64
N ASN A 33 3.19 -11.37 0.08
CA ASN A 33 1.94 -11.39 -0.67
C ASN A 33 0.73 -11.18 0.25
N ARG A 34 0.73 -11.79 1.43
CA ARG A 34 -0.31 -11.59 2.45
C ARG A 34 -0.38 -10.13 2.90
N ALA A 35 0.77 -9.47 3.08
CA ALA A 35 0.83 -8.04 3.42
C ALA A 35 0.25 -7.16 2.30
N ALA A 36 0.54 -7.47 1.04
CA ALA A 36 -0.03 -6.75 -0.10
C ALA A 36 -1.56 -6.91 -0.17
N LEU A 37 -2.08 -8.12 0.05
CA LEU A 37 -3.52 -8.38 0.09
C LEU A 37 -4.22 -7.66 1.25
N ALA A 38 -3.63 -7.69 2.45
CA ALA A 38 -4.15 -6.96 3.60
C ALA A 38 -4.17 -5.44 3.34
N PHE A 39 -3.12 -4.89 2.72
CA PHE A 39 -3.10 -3.48 2.36
C PHE A 39 -4.18 -3.11 1.36
N ARG A 40 -4.34 -3.91 0.31
CA ARG A 40 -5.38 -3.68 -0.68
C ARG A 40 -6.77 -3.66 -0.03
N ALA A 41 -7.07 -4.63 0.84
CA ALA A 41 -8.36 -4.72 1.50
C ALA A 41 -8.67 -3.47 2.34
N GLU A 42 -7.69 -2.96 3.10
CA GLU A 42 -7.87 -1.70 3.85
C GLU A 42 -8.00 -0.49 2.92
N ALA A 43 -7.22 -0.42 1.84
CA ALA A 43 -7.31 0.67 0.86
C ALA A 43 -8.69 0.73 0.17
N GLU A 44 -9.27 -0.43 -0.17
CA GLU A 44 -10.63 -0.53 -0.70
C GLU A 44 -11.67 -0.16 0.37
N ALA A 45 -11.51 -0.62 1.61
CA ALA A 45 -12.44 -0.32 2.70
C ALA A 45 -12.48 1.16 3.10
N LEU A 46 -11.39 1.90 2.88
CA LEU A 46 -11.30 3.33 3.16
C LEU A 46 -12.06 4.20 2.13
N ASP A 47 -12.34 3.65 0.94
CA ASP A 47 -13.05 4.34 -0.15
C ASP A 47 -12.55 5.78 -0.39
N LEU A 48 -11.22 5.92 -0.50
CA LEU A 48 -10.57 7.24 -0.56
C LEU A 48 -11.07 8.04 -1.77
N PRO A 49 -11.62 9.25 -1.60
CA PRO A 49 -12.09 10.07 -2.71
C PRO A 49 -10.99 10.33 -3.74
N GLY A 50 -11.27 10.00 -5.01
CA GLY A 50 -10.30 10.15 -6.10
C GLY A 50 -9.36 8.97 -6.30
N LEU A 51 -9.44 7.92 -5.48
CA LEU A 51 -8.87 6.61 -5.80
C LEU A 51 -9.82 5.89 -6.76
N GLU A 52 -9.40 5.67 -8.01
CA GLU A 52 -10.23 5.06 -9.05
C GLU A 52 -10.17 3.54 -9.01
N GLU A 53 -8.96 2.98 -8.85
CA GLU A 53 -8.75 1.53 -8.94
C GLU A 53 -7.63 1.10 -7.99
N THR A 54 -7.78 -0.10 -7.43
CA THR A 54 -6.69 -0.79 -6.73
C THR A 54 -6.52 -2.19 -7.32
N ALA A 55 -5.28 -2.60 -7.53
CA ALA A 55 -4.97 -3.95 -8.01
C ALA A 55 -3.79 -4.52 -7.23
N CYS A 56 -3.88 -5.80 -6.89
CA CYS A 56 -2.82 -6.52 -6.21
C CYS A 56 -2.03 -7.35 -7.23
N SER A 57 -0.72 -7.25 -7.19
CA SER A 57 0.24 -8.13 -7.85
C SER A 57 1.06 -8.86 -6.77
N LEU A 58 1.81 -9.90 -7.15
CA LEU A 58 2.62 -10.65 -6.19
C LEU A 58 3.53 -9.71 -5.37
N GLY A 59 3.24 -9.57 -4.06
CA GLY A 59 4.01 -8.72 -3.14
C GLY A 59 3.91 -7.20 -3.39
N ALA A 60 2.95 -6.72 -4.17
CA ALA A 60 2.78 -5.29 -4.46
C ALA A 60 1.32 -4.89 -4.70
N VAL A 61 1.01 -3.62 -4.47
CA VAL A 61 -0.30 -3.03 -4.77
C VAL A 61 -0.11 -1.80 -5.65
N SER A 62 -0.82 -1.78 -6.78
CA SER A 62 -0.93 -0.61 -7.64
C SER A 62 -2.24 0.12 -7.36
N LEU A 63 -2.15 1.44 -7.24
CA LEU A 63 -3.24 2.35 -6.95
C LEU A 63 -3.35 3.33 -8.11
N ARG A 64 -4.55 3.51 -8.66
CA ARG A 64 -4.83 4.49 -9.71
C ARG A 64 -5.72 5.58 -9.14
N LEU A 65 -5.36 6.82 -9.42
CA LEU A 65 -6.00 8.01 -8.89
C LEU A 65 -6.44 8.98 -9.99
N ASP A 66 -7.50 9.73 -9.71
CA ASP A 66 -7.84 10.94 -10.45
C ASP A 66 -7.07 12.13 -9.84
N PRO A 67 -6.04 12.67 -10.52
CA PRO A 67 -5.22 13.76 -9.98
C PRO A 67 -6.01 15.06 -9.76
N ALA A 68 -7.21 15.21 -10.35
CA ALA A 68 -8.08 16.34 -10.08
C ALA A 68 -8.78 16.27 -8.71
N ARG A 69 -8.93 15.05 -8.16
CA ARG A 69 -9.62 14.79 -6.89
C ARG A 69 -8.68 14.39 -5.77
N LEU A 70 -7.61 13.65 -6.11
CA LEU A 70 -6.57 13.21 -5.20
C LEU A 70 -5.20 13.53 -5.82
N PRO A 71 -4.52 14.60 -5.38
CA PRO A 71 -3.21 14.92 -5.90
C PRO A 71 -2.19 13.79 -5.65
N HIS A 72 -1.31 13.56 -6.63
CA HIS A 72 -0.29 12.50 -6.56
C HIS A 72 0.59 12.60 -5.29
N ALA A 73 0.91 13.82 -4.86
CA ALA A 73 1.68 14.09 -3.64
C ALA A 73 0.93 13.72 -2.35
N GLU A 74 -0.40 13.83 -2.35
CA GLU A 74 -1.23 13.46 -1.21
C GLU A 74 -1.27 11.94 -1.06
N LEU A 75 -1.57 11.22 -2.15
CA LEU A 75 -1.49 9.75 -2.13
C LEU A 75 -0.09 9.27 -1.74
N ARG A 76 0.97 9.91 -2.25
CA ARG A 76 2.34 9.59 -1.85
C ARG A 76 2.55 9.72 -0.35
N SER A 77 2.10 10.83 0.24
CA SER A 77 2.29 11.12 1.66
C SER A 77 1.59 10.07 2.52
N THR A 78 0.37 9.72 2.12
CA THR A 78 -0.41 8.66 2.72
C THR A 78 0.29 7.30 2.65
N LEU A 79 0.84 6.91 1.49
CA LEU A 79 1.62 5.68 1.36
C LEU A 79 2.90 5.71 2.21
N VAL A 80 3.55 6.86 2.35
CA VAL A 80 4.71 7.02 3.25
C VAL A 80 4.32 6.80 4.70
N VAL A 81 3.11 7.23 5.12
CA VAL A 81 2.57 6.95 6.45
C VAL A 81 2.31 5.44 6.60
N CYS A 82 1.57 4.82 5.68
CA CYS A 82 1.30 3.38 5.69
C CYS A 82 2.59 2.54 5.75
N ARG A 83 3.59 2.91 4.94
CA ARG A 83 4.92 2.27 4.90
C ARG A 83 5.60 2.23 6.27
N ARG A 84 5.50 3.30 7.07
CA ARG A 84 6.07 3.35 8.42
C ARG A 84 5.36 2.40 9.39
N LEU A 85 4.12 2.07 9.08
CA LEU A 85 3.23 1.28 9.93
C LEU A 85 3.14 -0.18 9.50
N CYS A 86 3.63 -0.53 8.30
CA CYS A 86 3.82 -1.89 7.81
C CYS A 86 4.77 -2.78 8.64
N ARG A 87 5.27 -2.30 9.79
CA ARG A 87 6.14 -3.09 10.68
C ARG A 87 5.42 -4.29 11.31
N ASN A 88 4.09 -4.34 11.24
CA ASN A 88 3.30 -5.49 11.66
C ASN A 88 2.01 -5.59 10.81
N PRO A 89 1.84 -6.61 9.95
CA PRO A 89 0.66 -6.76 9.11
C PRO A 89 -0.62 -7.08 9.92
N THR A 90 -0.51 -7.55 11.16
CA THR A 90 -1.67 -7.71 12.07
C THR A 90 -2.03 -6.45 12.84
N ALA A 91 -1.17 -5.41 12.82
CA ALA A 91 -1.47 -4.11 13.43
C ALA A 91 -2.34 -3.22 12.52
N TRP A 92 -2.65 -3.69 11.32
CA TRP A 92 -3.60 -3.08 10.39
C TRP A 92 -5.03 -3.37 10.88
N SER A 93 -5.33 -2.88 12.08
CA SER A 93 -6.67 -2.88 12.66
C SER A 93 -7.17 -1.45 12.61
N GLY A 94 -7.88 -1.13 11.53
CA GLY A 94 -8.95 -0.13 11.51
C GLY A 94 -8.60 1.32 11.88
N GLN A 95 -8.79 2.18 10.90
CA GLN A 95 -9.35 3.54 11.05
C GLN A 95 -8.47 4.72 11.48
N ARG A 96 -7.21 4.57 11.90
CA ARG A 96 -6.46 5.73 12.45
C ARG A 96 -5.54 6.49 11.47
N LEU A 97 -5.37 6.03 10.23
CA LEU A 97 -4.28 6.54 9.36
C LEU A 97 -4.71 7.58 8.32
N PHE A 98 -6.00 7.64 8.00
CA PHE A 98 -6.54 8.47 6.93
C PHE A 98 -7.63 9.44 7.42
N GLN A 99 -7.79 9.57 8.74
CA GLN A 99 -8.71 10.55 9.35
C GLN A 99 -8.04 11.92 9.37
N LYS A 100 -8.57 12.86 8.58
CA LYS A 100 -8.36 14.30 8.77
C LYS A 100 -9.67 15.03 8.53
#